data_AF-U5QSA3-F1
#
_entry.id   AF-U5QSA3-F1
#
_cell.length_a   1.000
_cell.length_b   1.000
_cell.length_c   1.000
_cell.angle_alpha   90.00
_cell.angle_beta   90.00
_cell.angle_gamma   90.00
#
_symmetry.space_group_name_H-M   'P 1'
#
loop_
_entity.id
_entity.type
_entity.pdbx_description
1 polymer ?
#
loop_
_entity_poly.entity_id
_entity_poly.type
_entity_poly.pdbx_seq_one_letter_code
_entity_poly.pdbx_strand_id
1 'polypeptide(L)' 'MSTELQRLEVFRRLPLGAQRTFIAATRASEYLAADTGYLESLEQVHRECLAAATPEQLARYRQPGIEL' A
#
# COMPACT_ATOMS: atom_id res chain seq x y z
N MET A 1 -18.71 0.89 -11.68
CA MET A 1 -17.83 1.26 -10.56
C MET A 1 -16.46 1.59 -11.15
N SER A 2 -15.84 2.70 -10.74
CA SER A 2 -14.62 3.23 -11.35
C SER A 2 -13.41 2.31 -11.15
N THR A 3 -12.56 2.17 -12.18
CA THR A 3 -11.34 1.33 -12.21
C THR A 3 -10.41 1.60 -11.02
N GLU A 4 -10.37 2.83 -10.53
CA GLU A 4 -9.54 3.25 -9.41
C GLU A 4 -9.96 2.62 -8.07
N LEU A 5 -11.26 2.65 -7.74
CA LEU A 5 -11.78 2.02 -6.53
C LEU A 5 -11.49 0.51 -6.52
N GLN A 6 -11.60 -0.14 -7.68
CA GLN A 6 -11.26 -1.56 -7.81
C GLN A 6 -9.76 -1.81 -7.56
N ARG A 7 -8.87 -0.93 -8.03
CA ARG A 7 -7.43 -1.02 -7.77
C ARG A 7 -7.11 -0.81 -6.28
N LEU A 8 -7.77 0.14 -5.61
CA LEU A 8 -7.60 0.37 -4.18
C LEU A 8 -8.07 -0.83 -3.34
N GLU A 9 -9.18 -1.47 -3.74
CA GLU A 9 -9.66 -2.69 -3.09
C GLU A 9 -8.72 -3.88 -3.26
N VAL A 10 -8.09 -4.02 -4.43
CA VAL A 10 -7.04 -5.03 -4.66
C VAL A 10 -5.81 -4.71 -3.81
N PHE A 11 -5.38 -3.45 -3.79
CA PHE A 11 -4.25 -2.98 -2.99
C PHE A 11 -4.43 -3.25 -1.50
N ARG A 12 -5.63 -2.99 -0.95
CA ARG A 12 -5.97 -3.24 0.47
C ARG A 12 -5.77 -4.69 0.90
N ARG A 13 -5.89 -5.65 -0.03
CA ARG A 13 -5.75 -7.10 0.25
C ARG A 13 -4.29 -7.57 0.24
N LEU A 14 -3.36 -6.73 -0.20
CA LEU A 14 -1.94 -7.08 -0.22
C LEU A 14 -1.36 -7.13 1.21
N PRO A 15 -0.34 -7.95 1.47
CA PRO A 15 0.46 -7.87 2.69
C PRO A 15 1.01 -6.45 2.91
N LEU A 16 1.18 -6.03 4.16
CA LEU A 16 1.61 -4.67 4.49
C LEU A 16 2.96 -4.30 3.86
N GLY A 17 3.92 -5.23 3.77
CA GLY A 17 5.19 -4.97 3.09
C GLY A 17 5.03 -4.83 1.58
N ALA A 18 4.15 -5.61 0.97
CA ALA A 18 3.82 -5.47 -0.44
C ALA A 18 3.13 -4.13 -0.73
N GLN A 19 2.23 -3.68 0.16
CA GLN A 19 1.63 -2.34 0.08
C GLN A 19 2.69 -1.23 0.14
N ARG A 20 3.62 -1.30 1.10
CA ARG A 20 4.74 -0.35 1.22
C ARG A 20 5.62 -0.34 -0.02
N THR A 21 5.95 -1.52 -0.54
CA THR A 21 6.77 -1.66 -1.76
C THR A 21 6.06 -1.05 -2.97
N PHE A 22 4.77 -1.30 -3.10
CA PHE A 22 3.96 -0.74 -4.16
C PHE A 22 3.86 0.79 -4.08
N ILE A 23 3.63 1.37 -2.89
CA ILE A 23 3.66 2.84 -2.70
C ILE A 23 5.02 3.41 -3.10
N ALA A 24 6.11 2.77 -2.68
CA ALA A 24 7.46 3.21 -3.03
C ALA A 24 7.70 3.16 -4.55
N ALA A 25 7.25 2.10 -5.23
CA ALA A 25 7.34 1.95 -6.67
C ALA A 25 6.49 2.99 -7.41
N THR A 26 5.26 3.25 -6.95
CA THR A 26 4.38 4.29 -7.49
C THR A 26 5.01 5.67 -7.36
N ARG A 27 5.60 5.98 -6.20
CA ARG A 27 6.30 7.26 -5.97
C ARG A 27 7.58 7.41 -6.81
N ALA A 28 8.28 6.31 -7.09
CA ALA A 28 9.47 6.33 -7.92
C ALA A 28 9.17 6.39 -9.43
N SER A 29 7.93 6.14 -9.85
CA SER A 29 7.50 6.19 -11.24
C SER A 29 7.13 7.61 -11.65
N GLU A 30 7.85 8.19 -12.61
CA GLU A 30 7.61 9.56 -13.10
C GLU A 30 6.19 9.77 -13.64
N TYR A 31 5.57 8.72 -14.19
CA TYR A 31 4.21 8.77 -14.74
C TYR A 31 3.13 8.63 -13.66
N LEU A 32 3.36 7.76 -12.67
CA LEU A 32 2.36 7.51 -11.62
C LEU A 32 2.47 8.51 -10.47
N ALA A 33 3.66 9.07 -10.23
CA ALA A 33 3.86 10.14 -9.24
C ALA A 33 3.17 11.45 -9.64
N ALA A 34 2.87 11.65 -10.93
CA ALA A 34 2.09 12.79 -11.41
C ALA A 34 0.61 12.71 -10.97
N ASP A 35 0.10 11.53 -10.65
CA ASP A 35 -1.22 11.32 -10.08
C ASP A 35 -1.14 11.34 -8.55
N THR A 36 -1.05 12.56 -8.00
CA THR A 36 -0.92 12.78 -6.56
C THR A 36 -2.15 12.27 -5.79
N GLY A 37 -3.35 12.37 -6.37
CA GLY A 37 -4.59 11.90 -5.74
C GLY A 37 -4.63 10.38 -5.60
N TYR A 38 -4.13 9.64 -6.59
CA TYR A 38 -3.99 8.20 -6.50
C TYR A 38 -2.95 7.77 -5.45
N LEU A 39 -1.81 8.45 -5.39
CA LEU A 39 -0.78 8.19 -4.37
C LEU A 39 -1.29 8.46 -2.95
N GLU A 40 -1.98 9.59 -2.73
CA GLU A 40 -2.61 9.90 -1.45
C GLU A 40 -3.64 8.84 -1.04
N SER A 41 -4.42 8.34 -1.99
CA SER A 41 -5.38 7.26 -1.75
C SER A 41 -4.70 5.96 -1.34
N LEU A 42 -3.58 5.58 -1.97
CA LEU A 42 -2.80 4.42 -1.58
C LEU A 42 -2.23 4.56 -0.17
N GLU A 43 -1.68 5.73 0.16
CA GLU A 43 -1.14 6.02 1.49
C GLU A 43 -2.21 6.03 2.57
N GLN A 44 -3.40 6.56 2.26
CA GLN A 44 -4.54 6.53 3.17
C GLN A 44 -4.98 5.08 3.44
N VAL A 45 -5.17 4.26 2.40
CA VAL A 45 -5.53 2.85 2.55
C VAL A 45 -4.46 2.08 3.32
N HIS A 46 -3.18 2.37 3.08
CA HIS A 46 -2.08 1.72 3.81
C HIS A 46 -2.10 2.07 5.30
N ARG A 47 -2.36 3.34 5.66
CA ARG A 47 -2.52 3.75 7.07
C ARG A 47 -3.71 3.05 7.74
N GLU A 48 -4.83 2.90 7.04
CA GLU A 48 -5.98 2.15 7.54
C GLU A 48 -5.63 0.67 7.78
N CYS A 49 -4.91 0.04 6.84
CA CYS A 49 -4.46 -1.34 7.00
C CYS A 49 -3.50 -1.48 8.19
N LEU A 50 -2.59 -0.53 8.40
CA LEU A 50 -1.70 -0.52 9.56
C LEU A 50 -2.45 -0.37 10.88
N ALA A 51 -3.48 0.49 10.92
CA ALA A 51 -4.30 0.69 12.12
C ALA A 51 -5.14 -0.54 12.46
N ALA A 52 -5.58 -1.29 11.45
CA ALA A 52 -6.34 -2.53 11.61
C ALA A 52 -5.46 -3.79 11.76
N ALA A 53 -4.14 -3.67 11.58
CA ALA A 53 -3.24 -4.82 11.59
C ALA A 53 -3.06 -5.41 12.99
N THR A 54 -2.99 -6.74 13.04
CA THR A 54 -2.64 -7.46 14.26
C THR A 54 -1.19 -7.18 14.67
N PRO A 55 -0.83 -7.35 15.95
CA PRO A 55 0.56 -7.21 16.41
C PRO A 55 1.55 -8.08 15.63
N GLU A 56 1.15 -9.28 15.21
CA GLU A 56 1.99 -10.19 14.44
C GLU A 56 2.23 -9.68 13.01
N GLN A 57 1.20 -9.14 12.34
CA GLN A 57 1.35 -8.51 11.03
C GLN A 57 2.23 -7.26 11.10
N LEU A 58 2.08 -6.44 12.16
CA LEU A 58 2.94 -5.28 12.39
C LEU A 58 4.40 -5.70 12.68
N ALA A 59 4.61 -6.79 13.40
CA ALA A 59 5.95 -7.32 13.66
C ALA A 59 6.63 -7.73 12.34
N ARG A 60 5.94 -8.50 11.48
CA ARG A 60 6.44 -8.88 10.15
C ARG A 60 6.73 -7.65 9.29
N TYR A 61 5.81 -6.70 9.24
CA TYR A 61 5.97 -5.46 8.47
C TYR A 61 7.20 -4.62 8.88
N ARG A 62 7.53 -4.64 10.18
CA ARG A 62 8.68 -3.92 10.76
C ARG A 62 10.01 -4.66 10.57
N GLN A 63 10.01 -5.94 10.18
CA GLN A 63 11.22 -6.70 9.89
C GLN A 63 11.52 -6.65 8.38
N PRO A 64 12.46 -5.80 7.93
CA PRO A 64 12.85 -5.78 6.52
C PRO A 64 13.49 -7.13 6.14
N GLY A 65 12.84 -7.92 5.28
CA GLY A 65 13.45 -9.09 4.63
C GLY A 65 12.71 -10.43 4.70
N ILE A 66 11.51 -10.52 5.30
CA ILE A 66 10.73 -11.78 5.36
C ILE A 66 9.33 -11.59 4.78
N GLU A 67 9.21 -11.04 3.58
CA GLU A 67 7.95 -11.08 2.83
C GLU A 67 8.32 -11.44 1.39
N LEU A 68 8.26 -12.75 1.09
CA LEU A 68 8.29 -13.31 -0.27
C LEU A 68 6.86 -13.45 -0.78
#